data_AF-A0A3D4GUD0-F1
#
_entry.id   AF-A0A3D4GUD0-F1
#
_cell.length_a   1.000
_cell.length_b   1.000
_cell.length_c   1.000
_cell.angle_alpha   90.00
_cell.angle_beta   90.00
_cell.angle_gamma   90.00
#
_symmetry.space_group_name_H-M   'P 1'
#
loop_
_entity.id
_entity.type
_entity.pdbx_description
1 polymer ?
#
loop_
_entity_poly.entity_id
_entity_poly.type
_entity_poly.pdbx_seq_one_letter_code
_entity_poly.pdbx_strand_id
1 'polypeptide(L)'
;MAGHTRFATLVCSEIDGTRVAHTGDQIFFRDSDNLPYGPNSKYFTNHVYKNGLDIGCYRESFEHLAEFRPDLILTGHTQPYRPDDRWYEIVHQGAKDFDDIHQSLMSLGIEDVHFGAESQGAKPKPYQVHCPQGGTIELGGWVINPFPTEQKARLQLIGPADWEGNVIELDLSPREQKTIRVSITSPDGTKCRRQPVGLDLTVGNRPFRQVSEALVTIGYPLF
;
A
#
# COMPACT_ATOMS: atom_id res chain seq x y z
N MET A 1 0.09 -9.29 3.11
CA MET A 1 -1.37 -9.42 3.26
C MET A 1 -1.92 -8.01 3.29
N ALA A 2 -2.24 -7.41 2.14
CA ALA A 2 -2.81 -6.05 2.16
C ALA A 2 -4.25 -6.12 2.70
N GLY A 3 -4.65 -5.16 3.52
CA GLY A 3 -5.93 -5.24 4.24
C GLY A 3 -6.07 -4.05 5.16
N HIS A 4 -5.99 -4.27 6.48
CA HIS A 4 -6.00 -3.19 7.49
C HIS A 4 -5.06 -2.01 7.13
N THR A 5 -3.89 -2.34 6.58
CA THR A 5 -3.01 -1.40 5.87
C THR A 5 -2.48 -2.07 4.60
N ARG A 6 -1.92 -1.30 3.66
CA ARG A 6 -1.22 -1.85 2.49
C ARG A 6 -0.04 -2.75 2.85
N PHE A 7 0.58 -2.53 4.02
CA PHE A 7 1.76 -3.26 4.48
C PHE A 7 1.46 -4.24 5.62
N ALA A 8 0.20 -4.58 5.83
CA ALA A 8 -0.15 -5.59 6.82
C ALA A 8 0.52 -6.94 6.46
N THR A 9 0.95 -7.64 7.51
CA THR A 9 1.76 -8.85 7.40
C THR A 9 1.00 -10.02 8.01
N LEU A 10 0.82 -11.06 7.22
CA LEU A 10 0.36 -12.37 7.67
C LEU A 10 1.60 -13.20 8.02
N VAL A 11 1.62 -13.78 9.21
CA VAL A 11 2.63 -14.77 9.58
C VAL A 11 1.91 -16.10 9.78
N CYS A 12 2.26 -17.09 8.96
CA CYS A 12 1.76 -18.46 9.07
C CYS A 12 2.90 -19.36 9.56
N SER A 13 2.59 -20.22 10.52
CA SER A 13 3.55 -21.16 11.09
C SER A 13 2.85 -22.42 11.60
N GLU A 14 3.57 -23.53 11.67
CA GLU A 14 3.13 -24.73 12.36
C GLU A 14 3.95 -24.88 13.65
N ILE A 15 3.27 -25.03 14.79
CA ILE A 15 3.88 -25.17 16.11
C ILE A 15 3.27 -26.43 16.74
N ASP A 16 4.10 -27.44 16.99
CA ASP A 16 3.68 -28.72 17.59
C ASP A 16 2.47 -29.36 16.89
N GLY A 17 2.44 -29.30 15.55
CA GLY A 17 1.34 -29.83 14.72
C GLY A 17 0.09 -28.95 14.65
N THR A 18 0.10 -27.76 15.26
CA THR A 18 -0.98 -26.77 15.17
C THR A 18 -0.61 -25.69 14.17
N ARG A 19 -1.44 -25.48 13.14
CA ARG A 19 -1.26 -24.36 12.20
C ARG A 19 -1.78 -23.07 12.82
N VAL A 20 -0.89 -22.12 13.00
CA VAL A 20 -1.16 -20.82 13.61
C VAL A 20 -0.99 -19.72 12.57
N ALA A 21 -2.02 -18.88 12.43
CA ALA A 21 -1.95 -17.67 11.62
C ALA A 21 -2.04 -16.44 12.52
N HIS A 22 -1.02 -15.57 12.45
CA HIS A 22 -1.06 -14.25 13.06
C HIS A 22 -1.48 -13.21 12.03
N THR A 23 -2.67 -12.64 12.20
CA THR A 23 -3.30 -11.72 11.24
C THR A 23 -3.14 -10.25 11.62
N GLY A 24 -2.54 -9.97 12.79
CA GLY A 24 -2.48 -8.61 13.33
C GLY A 24 -3.88 -8.00 13.47
N ASP A 25 -4.04 -6.78 12.99
CA ASP A 25 -5.30 -6.01 13.10
C ASP A 25 -6.22 -6.18 11.89
N GLN A 26 -6.08 -7.26 11.14
CA GLN A 26 -6.81 -7.43 9.88
C GLN A 26 -8.24 -7.96 10.05
N ILE A 27 -8.48 -8.79 11.07
CA ILE A 27 -9.73 -9.55 11.19
C ILE A 27 -10.34 -9.31 12.56
N PHE A 28 -11.50 -8.68 12.58
CA PHE A 28 -12.26 -8.44 13.79
C PHE A 28 -13.74 -8.73 13.60
N PHE A 29 -14.38 -9.10 14.71
CA PHE A 29 -15.79 -9.39 14.78
C PHE A 29 -16.46 -8.56 15.88
N ARG A 30 -17.66 -8.08 15.60
CA ARG A 30 -18.59 -7.63 16.63
C ARG A 30 -19.47 -8.80 17.01
N ASP A 31 -19.50 -9.13 18.28
CA ASP A 31 -20.32 -10.20 18.83
C ASP A 31 -21.07 -9.68 20.06
N SER A 32 -22.34 -10.06 20.20
CA SER A 32 -23.19 -9.63 21.32
C SER A 32 -22.64 -10.06 22.68
N ASP A 33 -21.92 -11.18 22.71
CA ASP A 33 -21.37 -11.78 23.92
C ASP A 33 -19.89 -11.39 24.13
N ASN A 34 -19.40 -10.40 23.38
CA ASN A 34 -18.02 -9.91 23.42
C ASN A 34 -16.97 -11.01 23.18
N LEU A 35 -17.35 -12.03 22.40
CA LEU A 35 -16.46 -13.10 21.97
C LEU A 35 -15.52 -12.60 20.86
N PRO A 36 -14.27 -13.12 20.79
CA PRO A 36 -13.38 -12.80 19.67
C PRO A 36 -13.90 -13.33 18.33
N TYR A 37 -14.63 -14.45 18.38
CA TYR A 37 -15.41 -15.05 17.30
C TYR A 37 -16.46 -16.01 17.90
N GLY A 38 -17.68 -16.04 17.36
CA GLY A 38 -18.78 -16.82 17.87
C GLY A 38 -20.01 -16.85 16.93
N PRO A 39 -21.10 -17.55 17.33
CA PRO A 39 -22.28 -17.78 16.49
C PRO A 39 -23.01 -16.51 16.02
N ASN A 40 -22.85 -15.39 16.72
CA ASN A 40 -23.49 -14.11 16.39
C ASN A 40 -22.52 -13.09 15.80
N SER A 41 -21.28 -13.51 15.53
CA SER A 41 -20.22 -12.63 15.08
C SER A 41 -20.52 -12.02 13.72
N LYS A 42 -20.34 -10.69 13.64
CA LYS A 42 -20.43 -9.89 12.42
C LYS A 42 -19.06 -9.32 12.11
N TYR A 43 -18.58 -9.56 10.90
CA TYR A 43 -17.31 -9.00 10.45
C TYR A 43 -17.35 -7.48 10.42
N PHE A 44 -16.24 -6.85 10.80
CA PHE A 44 -16.02 -5.45 10.51
C PHE A 44 -14.55 -5.21 10.19
N THR A 45 -14.29 -4.21 9.37
CA THR A 45 -12.93 -3.74 9.09
C THR A 45 -12.64 -2.47 9.87
N ASN A 46 -11.39 -2.31 10.28
CA ASN A 46 -10.85 -1.09 10.88
C ASN A 46 -9.78 -0.48 9.94
N HIS A 47 -10.04 -0.51 8.63
CA HIS A 47 -9.07 -0.13 7.60
C HIS A 47 -8.49 1.28 7.83
N VAL A 48 -7.17 1.42 7.68
CA VAL A 48 -6.43 2.66 7.90
C VAL A 48 -6.06 3.28 6.56
N TYR A 49 -6.97 4.09 6.03
CA TYR A 49 -6.86 4.72 4.70
C TYR A 49 -5.53 5.45 4.45
N LYS A 50 -5.00 6.14 5.48
CA LYS A 50 -3.71 6.85 5.39
C LYS A 50 -2.51 5.93 5.07
N ASN A 51 -2.66 4.63 5.28
CA ASN A 51 -1.63 3.61 5.05
C ASN A 51 -1.88 2.81 3.77
N GLY A 52 -2.71 3.33 2.86
CA GLY A 52 -2.97 2.77 1.54
C GLY A 52 -4.19 1.85 1.51
N LEU A 53 -4.97 1.98 0.44
CA LEU A 53 -6.18 1.22 0.15
C LEU A 53 -6.04 0.55 -1.22
N ASP A 54 -6.16 -0.77 -1.25
CA ASP A 54 -6.12 -1.55 -2.49
C ASP A 54 -7.41 -2.38 -2.59
N ILE A 55 -8.06 -2.35 -3.74
CA ILE A 55 -9.33 -3.05 -3.96
C ILE A 55 -9.02 -4.54 -4.17
N GLY A 56 -9.77 -5.43 -3.54
CA GLY A 56 -9.50 -6.87 -3.58
C GLY A 56 -8.48 -7.34 -2.54
N CYS A 57 -7.86 -6.44 -1.78
CA CYS A 57 -6.79 -6.81 -0.85
C CYS A 57 -7.22 -7.80 0.23
N TYR A 58 -8.44 -7.64 0.79
CA TYR A 58 -8.99 -8.57 1.77
C TYR A 58 -9.29 -9.94 1.15
N ARG A 59 -9.76 -9.97 -0.11
CA ARG A 59 -10.04 -11.23 -0.82
C ARG A 59 -8.76 -12.06 -0.98
N GLU A 60 -7.70 -11.47 -1.52
CA GLU A 60 -6.40 -12.15 -1.69
C GLU A 60 -5.83 -12.63 -0.34
N SER A 61 -5.99 -11.80 0.69
CA SER A 61 -5.58 -12.13 2.05
C SER A 61 -6.31 -13.37 2.60
N PHE A 62 -7.62 -13.46 2.38
CA PHE A 62 -8.42 -14.60 2.82
C PHE A 62 -8.23 -15.85 1.96
N GLU A 63 -7.89 -15.70 0.67
CA GLU A 63 -7.46 -16.82 -0.18
C GLU A 63 -6.21 -17.49 0.41
N HIS A 64 -5.19 -16.73 0.83
CA HIS A 64 -4.02 -17.29 1.50
C HIS A 64 -4.34 -17.99 2.83
N LEU A 65 -5.27 -17.45 3.63
CA LEU A 65 -5.71 -18.10 4.88
C LEU A 65 -6.54 -19.35 4.62
N ALA A 66 -7.34 -19.39 3.56
CA ALA A 66 -8.12 -20.55 3.15
C ALA A 66 -7.24 -21.67 2.60
N GLU A 67 -6.13 -21.32 1.93
CA GLU A 67 -5.09 -22.26 1.50
C GLU A 67 -4.33 -22.84 2.70
N PHE A 68 -3.90 -21.98 3.64
CA PHE A 68 -3.14 -22.41 4.81
C PHE A 68 -3.97 -23.22 5.83
N ARG A 69 -5.28 -22.94 5.96
CA ARG A 69 -6.21 -23.60 6.91
C ARG A 69 -5.72 -23.56 8.37
N PRO A 70 -5.52 -22.38 8.99
CA PRO A 70 -5.07 -22.30 10.38
C PRO A 70 -6.07 -22.96 11.35
N ASP A 71 -5.55 -23.68 12.34
CA ASP A 71 -6.33 -24.23 13.46
C ASP A 71 -6.54 -23.19 14.57
N LEU A 72 -5.68 -22.16 14.61
CA LEU A 72 -5.71 -21.06 15.56
C LEU A 72 -5.34 -19.74 14.88
N ILE A 73 -6.14 -18.71 15.13
CA ILE A 73 -5.88 -17.34 14.69
C ILE A 73 -5.45 -16.49 15.89
N LEU A 74 -4.34 -15.78 15.71
CA LEU A 74 -3.85 -14.75 16.63
C LEU A 74 -4.10 -13.37 16.00
N THR A 75 -4.72 -12.46 16.75
CA THR A 75 -4.96 -11.07 16.33
C THR A 75 -4.13 -10.10 17.17
N GLY A 76 -4.07 -8.85 16.76
CA GLY A 76 -3.36 -7.81 17.52
C GLY A 76 -4.09 -7.32 18.77
N HIS A 77 -5.41 -7.51 18.86
CA HIS A 77 -6.25 -6.86 19.88
C HIS A 77 -7.33 -7.73 20.52
N THR A 78 -7.48 -8.99 20.15
CA THR A 78 -8.46 -9.92 20.75
C THR A 78 -7.81 -11.21 21.25
N GLN A 79 -8.55 -11.97 22.05
CA GLN A 79 -8.11 -13.31 22.42
C GLN A 79 -8.04 -14.22 21.18
N PRO A 80 -7.10 -15.18 21.15
CA PRO A 80 -7.04 -16.18 20.10
C PRO A 80 -8.36 -16.93 19.93
N TYR A 81 -8.66 -17.35 18.70
CA TYR A 81 -9.86 -18.13 18.41
C TYR A 81 -9.60 -19.14 17.30
N ARG A 82 -10.48 -20.14 17.21
CA ARG A 82 -10.42 -21.18 16.19
C ARG A 82 -11.40 -20.83 15.07
N PRO A 83 -10.96 -20.73 13.81
CA PRO A 83 -11.88 -20.59 12.69
C PRO A 83 -12.62 -21.91 12.45
N ASP A 84 -13.85 -21.81 11.97
CA ASP A 84 -14.65 -22.91 11.43
C ASP A 84 -15.09 -22.56 9.99
N ASP A 85 -15.89 -23.41 9.35
CA ASP A 85 -16.32 -23.14 7.96
C ASP A 85 -17.14 -21.84 7.84
N ARG A 86 -17.97 -21.53 8.85
CA ARG A 86 -18.73 -20.29 8.91
C ARG A 86 -17.83 -19.06 9.00
N TRP A 87 -16.68 -19.17 9.67
CA TRP A 87 -15.71 -18.09 9.75
C TRP A 87 -15.27 -17.67 8.35
N TYR A 88 -14.98 -18.64 7.47
CA TYR A 88 -14.59 -18.39 6.08
C TYR A 88 -15.70 -17.72 5.29
N GLU A 89 -16.94 -18.19 5.42
CA GLU A 89 -18.11 -17.57 4.78
C GLU A 89 -18.22 -16.08 5.15
N ILE A 90 -18.10 -15.77 6.45
CA ILE A 90 -18.24 -14.40 6.97
C ILE A 90 -17.11 -13.50 6.45
N VAL A 91 -15.85 -13.93 6.51
CA VAL A 91 -14.73 -13.08 6.07
C VAL A 91 -14.71 -12.88 4.56
N HIS A 92 -15.10 -13.91 3.77
CA HIS A 92 -15.22 -13.77 2.32
C HIS A 92 -16.35 -12.82 1.93
N GLN A 93 -17.51 -12.92 2.59
CA GLN A 93 -18.59 -11.95 2.39
C GLN A 93 -18.14 -10.54 2.79
N GLY A 94 -17.43 -10.41 3.90
CA GLY A 94 -16.87 -9.14 4.37
C GLY A 94 -15.86 -8.51 3.41
N ALA A 95 -15.01 -9.32 2.76
CA ALA A 95 -14.10 -8.85 1.72
C ALA A 95 -14.85 -8.33 0.49
N LYS A 96 -15.89 -9.05 0.06
CA LYS A 96 -16.76 -8.62 -1.05
C LYS A 96 -17.48 -7.32 -0.72
N ASP A 97 -18.11 -7.25 0.45
CA ASP A 97 -18.84 -6.05 0.89
C ASP A 97 -17.91 -4.83 0.99
N PHE A 98 -16.66 -5.04 1.43
CA PHE A 98 -15.64 -4.00 1.44
C PHE A 98 -15.38 -3.45 0.05
N ASP A 99 -15.12 -4.32 -0.93
CA ASP A 99 -14.86 -3.89 -2.31
C ASP A 99 -16.08 -3.19 -2.93
N ASP A 100 -17.28 -3.76 -2.78
CA ASP A 100 -18.52 -3.21 -3.34
C ASP A 100 -18.83 -1.80 -2.80
N ILE A 101 -18.70 -1.60 -1.48
CA ILE A 101 -18.92 -0.30 -0.86
C ILE A 101 -17.89 0.72 -1.38
N HIS A 102 -16.60 0.37 -1.42
CA HIS A 102 -15.59 1.33 -1.87
C HIS A 102 -15.74 1.67 -3.35
N GLN A 103 -16.03 0.68 -4.20
CA GLN A 103 -16.29 0.89 -5.62
C GLN A 103 -17.53 1.77 -5.84
N SER A 104 -18.62 1.51 -5.12
CA SER A 104 -19.85 2.32 -5.25
C SER A 104 -19.68 3.78 -4.80
N LEU A 105 -18.70 4.05 -3.93
CA LEU A 105 -18.37 5.40 -3.45
C LEU A 105 -17.39 6.13 -4.37
N MET A 106 -16.76 5.45 -5.34
CA MET A 106 -15.87 6.10 -6.29
C MET A 106 -16.64 7.08 -7.17
N SER A 107 -16.15 8.32 -7.26
CA SER A 107 -16.77 9.35 -8.11
C SER A 107 -16.45 9.19 -9.61
N LEU A 108 -15.44 8.38 -9.93
CA LEU A 108 -14.95 8.13 -11.28
C LEU A 108 -15.14 6.64 -11.60
N GLY A 109 -15.65 6.35 -12.79
CA GLY A 109 -15.91 5.01 -13.28
C GLY A 109 -14.69 4.35 -13.91
N ILE A 110 -14.84 3.08 -14.31
CA ILE A 110 -13.77 2.24 -14.87
C ILE A 110 -13.18 2.78 -16.18
N GLU A 111 -13.91 3.60 -16.92
CA GLU A 111 -13.45 4.24 -18.16
C GLU A 111 -12.83 5.63 -17.91
N ASP A 112 -12.98 6.18 -16.71
CA ASP A 112 -12.45 7.50 -16.36
C ASP A 112 -10.97 7.45 -15.96
N VAL A 113 -10.27 8.57 -16.12
CA VAL A 113 -8.87 8.68 -15.70
C VAL A 113 -8.79 8.85 -14.18
N HIS A 114 -8.30 7.82 -13.48
CA HIS A 114 -8.22 7.79 -12.01
C HIS A 114 -7.09 6.88 -11.50
N PHE A 115 -6.58 7.17 -10.30
CA PHE A 115 -5.56 6.36 -9.61
C PHE A 115 -6.15 5.26 -8.71
N GLY A 116 -7.45 5.00 -8.85
CA GLY A 116 -8.14 3.98 -8.06
C GLY A 116 -8.39 4.46 -6.63
N ALA A 117 -8.67 3.52 -5.74
CA ALA A 117 -9.10 3.83 -4.38
C ALA A 117 -7.99 4.47 -3.53
N GLU A 118 -6.71 4.16 -3.78
CA GLU A 118 -5.57 4.83 -3.11
C GLU A 118 -5.43 6.30 -3.54
N SER A 119 -5.95 6.68 -4.71
CA SER A 119 -5.85 8.03 -5.28
C SER A 119 -4.42 8.57 -5.44
N GLN A 120 -3.40 7.71 -5.33
CA GLN A 120 -1.99 8.05 -5.47
C GLN A 120 -1.42 7.47 -6.77
N GLY A 121 -0.88 8.33 -7.63
CA GLY A 121 -0.39 7.94 -8.96
C GLY A 121 1.01 7.34 -9.01
N ALA A 122 1.84 7.68 -8.03
CA ALA A 122 3.17 7.13 -7.85
C ALA A 122 3.67 7.40 -6.44
N LYS A 123 4.61 6.58 -5.95
CA LYS A 123 5.20 6.74 -4.63
C LYS A 123 6.69 6.36 -4.61
N PRO A 124 7.59 7.30 -4.28
CA PRO A 124 9.00 6.97 -4.01
C PRO A 124 9.14 6.29 -2.65
N LYS A 125 10.14 5.41 -2.51
CA LYS A 125 10.48 4.73 -1.27
C LYS A 125 12.02 4.64 -1.10
N PRO A 126 12.54 4.79 0.12
CA PRO A 126 11.82 5.07 1.38
C PRO A 126 11.30 6.51 1.45
N TYR A 127 10.32 6.78 2.34
CA TYR A 127 9.79 8.14 2.53
C TYR A 127 10.81 9.09 3.17
N GLN A 128 11.70 8.56 4.02
CA GLN A 128 12.82 9.33 4.57
C GLN A 128 14.12 8.68 4.14
N VAL A 129 15.02 9.51 3.60
CA VAL A 129 16.30 9.08 3.07
C VAL A 129 17.39 9.87 3.77
N HIS A 130 18.41 9.15 4.20
CA HIS A 130 19.58 9.71 4.85
C HIS A 130 20.79 9.47 3.97
N CYS A 131 21.43 10.55 3.53
CA CYS A 131 22.60 10.51 2.66
C CYS A 131 23.71 11.38 3.29
N PRO A 132 24.54 10.83 4.20
CA PRO A 132 25.54 11.61 4.92
C PRO A 132 26.51 12.38 4.02
N GLN A 133 26.86 11.81 2.87
CA GLN A 133 27.87 12.34 1.94
C GLN A 133 27.25 13.21 0.83
N GLY A 134 25.93 13.22 0.68
CA GLY A 134 25.26 13.87 -0.46
C GLY A 134 25.49 13.11 -1.77
N GLY A 135 25.40 13.83 -2.88
CA GLY A 135 25.54 13.26 -4.23
C GLY A 135 24.23 12.72 -4.79
N THR A 136 24.31 11.66 -5.59
CA THR A 136 23.14 11.03 -6.21
C THR A 136 22.40 10.15 -5.22
N ILE A 137 21.13 10.46 -5.01
CA ILE A 137 20.21 9.71 -4.15
C ILE A 137 19.30 8.89 -5.05
N GLU A 138 19.34 7.57 -4.92
CA GLU A 138 18.44 6.65 -5.62
C GLU A 138 17.27 6.23 -4.74
N LEU A 139 16.05 6.31 -5.28
CA LEU A 139 14.81 5.88 -4.64
C LEU A 139 14.14 4.82 -5.50
N GLY A 140 13.68 3.75 -4.86
CA GLY A 140 12.72 2.84 -5.47
C GLY A 140 11.32 3.43 -5.44
N GLY A 141 10.33 2.66 -5.87
CA GLY A 141 8.94 3.08 -5.78
C GLY A 141 8.00 2.30 -6.67
N TRP A 142 6.83 2.88 -6.90
CA TRP A 142 5.89 2.40 -7.89
C TRP A 142 5.19 3.56 -8.60
N VAL A 143 4.66 3.29 -9.79
CA VAL A 143 3.78 4.17 -10.58
C VAL A 143 2.60 3.35 -11.09
N ILE A 144 1.44 3.98 -11.23
CA ILE A 144 0.24 3.37 -11.82
C ILE A 144 -0.21 4.14 -13.07
N ASN A 145 -0.69 3.42 -14.08
CA ASN A 145 -1.39 4.01 -15.22
C ASN A 145 -2.84 4.35 -14.84
N PRO A 146 -3.25 5.63 -14.82
CA PRO A 146 -4.63 6.00 -14.50
C PRO A 146 -5.59 5.83 -15.67
N PHE A 147 -5.14 5.37 -16.84
CA PHE A 147 -5.98 5.22 -18.02
C PHE A 147 -6.45 3.78 -18.20
N PRO A 148 -7.63 3.58 -18.82
CA PRO A 148 -8.10 2.26 -19.26
C PRO A 148 -7.42 1.77 -20.55
N THR A 149 -6.44 2.52 -21.07
CA THR A 149 -5.65 2.19 -22.26
C THR A 149 -4.16 2.16 -21.91
N GLU A 150 -3.36 1.52 -22.75
CA GLU A 150 -1.91 1.57 -22.64
C GLU A 150 -1.42 3.02 -22.75
N GLN A 151 -0.48 3.40 -21.87
CA GLN A 151 0.09 4.74 -21.83
C GLN A 151 1.57 4.71 -21.50
N LYS A 152 2.28 5.73 -21.96
CA LYS A 152 3.65 5.99 -21.54
C LYS A 152 3.64 6.93 -20.33
N ALA A 153 4.32 6.55 -19.25
CA ALA A 153 4.55 7.40 -18.10
C ALA A 153 5.93 8.06 -18.18
N ARG A 154 6.01 9.33 -17.78
CA ARG A 154 7.26 10.09 -17.58
C ARG A 154 7.32 10.55 -16.13
N LEU A 155 8.43 10.26 -15.47
CA LEU A 155 8.65 10.62 -14.06
C LEU A 155 9.97 11.33 -13.86
N GLN A 156 10.01 12.22 -12.87
CA GLN A 156 11.22 12.92 -12.46
C GLN A 156 11.10 13.34 -10.99
N LEU A 157 12.19 13.22 -10.22
CA LEU A 157 12.28 13.84 -8.90
C LEU A 157 12.57 15.34 -9.06
N ILE A 158 11.81 16.18 -8.38
CA ILE A 158 11.93 17.63 -8.37
C ILE A 158 12.31 18.06 -6.96
N GLY A 159 13.49 18.65 -6.82
CA GLY A 159 14.00 19.19 -5.56
C GLY A 159 14.23 20.70 -5.62
N PRO A 160 15.13 21.23 -4.76
CA PRO A 160 15.70 22.56 -4.92
C PRO A 160 16.22 22.83 -6.35
N ALA A 161 16.28 24.10 -6.74
CA ALA A 161 16.56 24.50 -8.12
C ALA A 161 17.94 24.07 -8.64
N ASP A 162 18.89 23.84 -7.74
CA ASP A 162 20.26 23.39 -7.99
C ASP A 162 20.39 21.85 -7.92
N TRP A 163 19.29 21.11 -7.74
CA TRP A 163 19.28 19.66 -7.73
C TRP A 163 18.76 19.11 -9.06
N GLU A 164 19.41 18.05 -9.54
CA GLU A 164 19.11 17.48 -10.85
C GLU A 164 18.51 16.07 -10.70
N GLY A 165 17.22 15.96 -11.00
CA GLY A 165 16.51 14.68 -11.05
C GLY A 165 16.60 14.04 -12.42
N ASN A 166 16.89 12.73 -12.48
CA ASN A 166 16.84 12.01 -13.74
C ASN A 166 15.39 11.87 -14.24
N VAL A 167 15.24 11.83 -15.56
CA VAL A 167 13.96 11.56 -16.22
C VAL A 167 13.92 10.08 -16.57
N ILE A 168 12.85 9.41 -16.16
CA ILE A 168 12.57 8.04 -16.60
C ILE A 168 11.27 8.00 -17.40
N GLU A 169 11.22 7.09 -18.37
CA GLU A 169 10.02 6.82 -19.15
C GLU A 169 9.78 5.31 -19.21
N LEU A 170 8.52 4.91 -19.15
CA LEU A 170 8.12 3.50 -19.22
C LEU A 170 6.70 3.35 -19.76
N ASP A 171 6.48 2.31 -20.54
CA ASP A 171 5.15 1.92 -21.00
C ASP A 171 4.41 1.17 -19.89
N LEU A 172 3.12 1.45 -19.74
CA LEU A 172 2.24 0.84 -18.76
C LEU A 172 0.97 0.33 -19.46
N SER A 173 0.65 -0.94 -19.28
CA SER A 173 -0.63 -1.50 -19.68
C SER A 173 -1.80 -0.79 -18.95
N PRO A 174 -3.04 -0.93 -19.43
CA PRO A 174 -4.22 -0.38 -18.75
C PRO A 174 -4.21 -0.68 -17.26
N ARG A 175 -4.34 0.34 -16.41
CA ARG A 175 -4.37 0.22 -14.94
C ARG A 175 -3.16 -0.45 -14.29
N GLU A 176 -2.10 -0.69 -15.04
CA GLU A 176 -0.93 -1.40 -14.54
C GLU A 176 -0.17 -0.57 -13.51
N GLN A 177 0.27 -1.23 -12.44
CA GLN A 177 1.23 -0.70 -11.49
C GLN A 177 2.60 -1.33 -11.72
N LYS A 178 3.63 -0.52 -12.01
CA LYS A 178 5.03 -0.98 -12.14
C LYS A 178 5.92 -0.42 -11.05
N THR A 179 6.95 -1.19 -10.69
CA THR A 179 8.05 -0.71 -9.86
C THR A 179 8.95 0.24 -10.65
N ILE A 180 9.45 1.28 -9.99
CA ILE A 180 10.34 2.28 -10.59
C ILE A 180 11.63 2.46 -9.78
N ARG A 181 12.65 3.02 -10.42
CA ARG A 181 13.84 3.59 -9.78
C ARG A 181 14.05 5.00 -10.32
N VAL A 182 14.08 5.97 -9.44
CA VAL A 182 14.31 7.39 -9.74
C VAL A 182 15.46 7.91 -8.90
N SER A 183 16.10 8.98 -9.34
CA SER A 183 17.27 9.54 -8.68
C SER A 183 17.27 11.06 -8.76
N ILE A 184 17.90 11.68 -7.78
CA ILE A 184 18.15 13.12 -7.74
C ILE A 184 19.54 13.38 -7.19
N THR A 185 20.28 14.28 -7.82
CA THR A 185 21.64 14.64 -7.45
C THR A 185 21.65 16.02 -6.83
N SER A 186 22.20 16.12 -5.60
CA SER A 186 22.46 17.40 -4.95
C SER A 186 23.87 17.92 -5.29
N PRO A 187 24.11 19.25 -5.30
CA PRO A 187 25.46 19.80 -5.41
C PRO A 187 26.41 19.34 -4.31
N ASP A 188 27.70 19.34 -4.60
CA ASP A 188 28.74 19.02 -3.63
C ASP A 188 28.68 19.94 -2.40
N GLY A 189 28.85 19.36 -1.21
CA GLY A 189 28.80 20.10 0.05
C GLY A 189 27.40 20.51 0.52
N THR A 190 26.34 20.09 -0.18
CA THR A 190 24.95 20.28 0.26
C THR A 190 24.76 19.80 1.70
N LYS A 191 24.05 20.60 2.52
CA LYS A 191 23.59 20.21 3.86
C LYS A 191 22.13 20.58 4.03
N CYS A 192 21.27 19.59 4.27
CA CYS A 192 19.84 19.82 4.47
C CYS A 192 19.23 18.78 5.41
N ARG A 193 18.16 19.14 6.12
CA ARG A 193 17.41 18.23 6.99
C ARG A 193 15.97 18.15 6.52
N ARG A 194 15.50 16.94 6.21
CA ARG A 194 14.14 16.67 5.74
C ARG A 194 13.71 17.56 4.56
N GLN A 195 14.63 17.80 3.62
CA GLN A 195 14.34 18.50 2.37
C GLN A 195 13.33 17.67 1.56
N PRO A 196 12.11 18.18 1.29
CA PRO A 196 11.19 17.48 0.42
C PRO A 196 11.72 17.46 -1.02
N VAL A 197 11.59 16.30 -1.66
CA VAL A 197 11.75 16.11 -3.11
C VAL A 197 10.46 15.48 -3.64
N GLY A 198 9.80 16.17 -4.56
CA GLY A 198 8.53 15.75 -5.15
C GLY A 198 8.76 14.79 -6.32
N LEU A 199 7.91 13.79 -6.48
CA LEU A 199 7.86 12.93 -7.66
C LEU A 199 6.85 13.49 -8.66
N ASP A 200 7.36 14.16 -9.69
CA ASP A 200 6.55 14.68 -10.79
C ASP A 200 6.15 13.53 -11.74
N LEU A 201 4.87 13.49 -12.10
CA LEU A 201 4.28 12.45 -12.94
C LEU A 201 3.52 13.07 -14.11
N THR A 202 3.79 12.55 -15.30
CA THR A 202 2.96 12.72 -16.50
C THR A 202 2.64 11.33 -17.05
N VAL A 203 1.38 11.08 -17.44
CA VAL A 203 0.99 9.84 -18.11
C VAL A 203 0.24 10.18 -19.40
N GLY A 204 0.71 9.63 -20.53
CA GLY A 204 0.32 10.10 -21.85
C GLY A 204 0.63 11.58 -22.02
N ASN A 205 -0.39 12.35 -22.41
CA ASN A 205 -0.29 13.82 -22.53
C ASN A 205 -0.80 14.56 -21.30
N ARG A 206 -1.16 13.86 -20.21
CA ARG A 206 -1.76 14.47 -19.02
C ARG A 206 -0.72 14.66 -17.91
N PRO A 207 -0.40 15.92 -17.54
CA PRO A 207 0.43 16.18 -16.37
C PRO A 207 -0.38 16.00 -15.09
N PHE A 208 0.13 15.20 -14.16
CA PHE A 208 -0.37 15.07 -12.80
C PHE A 208 0.48 15.84 -11.77
N ARG A 209 1.61 16.36 -12.21
CA ARG A 209 2.57 17.15 -11.41
C ARG A 209 3.14 16.33 -10.26
N GLN A 210 3.58 16.98 -9.19
CA GLN A 210 4.12 16.32 -8.01
C GLN A 210 3.01 15.56 -7.27
N VAL A 211 2.98 14.23 -7.42
CA VAL A 211 1.92 13.35 -6.87
C VAL A 211 2.27 12.74 -5.51
N SER A 212 3.53 12.86 -5.10
CA SER A 212 4.05 12.40 -3.81
C SER A 212 5.42 13.01 -3.54
N GLU A 213 5.92 12.88 -2.31
CA GLU A 213 7.27 13.31 -1.95
C GLU A 213 8.05 12.25 -1.16
N ALA A 214 9.37 12.45 -1.11
CA ALA A 214 10.27 11.87 -0.12
C ALA A 214 11.03 12.98 0.61
N LEU A 215 11.51 12.70 1.81
CA LEU A 215 12.28 13.61 2.64
C LEU A 215 13.75 13.19 2.62
N VAL A 216 14.61 14.07 2.13
CA VAL A 216 16.05 13.84 2.03
C VAL A 216 16.77 14.60 3.16
N THR A 217 17.69 13.92 3.83
CA THR A 217 18.61 14.53 4.81
C THR A 217 20.04 14.29 4.38
N ILE A 218 20.80 15.37 4.20
CA ILE A 218 22.19 15.37 3.75
C ILE A 218 23.09 16.08 4.77
N GLY A 219 24.20 15.45 5.16
CA GLY A 219 25.22 16.06 6.01
C GLY A 219 24.81 16.29 7.47
N TYR A 220 23.71 15.68 7.93
CA TYR A 220 23.30 15.62 9.34
C TYR A 220 23.41 14.18 9.85
N PRO A 221 23.61 13.93 11.16
CA PRO A 221 23.51 12.58 11.73
C PRO A 221 22.07 12.04 11.66
N LEU A 222 21.93 10.71 11.74
CA LEU A 222 20.61 10.05 11.73
C LEU A 222 19.78 10.37 13.00
N PHE A 223 20.42 10.95 14.04
CA PHE A 223 19.83 11.33 15.33
C PHE A 223 20.44 12.63 15.84
#